data_AF-A0A9W4UDC7-F1
#
_entry.id   AF-A0A9W4UDC7-F1
#
_cell.length_a   1.000
_cell.length_b   1.000
_cell.length_c   1.000
_cell.angle_alpha   90.00
_cell.angle_beta   90.00
_cell.angle_gamma   90.00
#
_symmetry.space_group_name_H-M   'P 1'
#
loop_
_entity.id
_entity.type
_entity.pdbx_description
1 polymer ?
#
loop_
_entity_poly.entity_id
_entity_poly.type
_entity_poly.pdbx_seq_one_letter_code
_entity_poly.pdbx_strand_id
1 'polypeptide(L)'
;MAHARMERDRVGDPQEQASMMEGLKQACKDKRTWLFCFMQNFHLSACSFNSFFPTVVKTLGFNRTVTLVLTCPPFLFAGAAGILTGWSSGRMHERTWHITAGLSVAIVGFVIAASTLNTAGRYIACFIFPVGAYSVNSVIIGWASSTLAQTKEKKAVVLAMTNVGGQIGYIYGAYLWPDSDEPRYGIGFGASAGFALCSIACAWAIRVMLIKENKKIIQSATENANLYGY
;
A
#
# COMPACT_ATOMS: atom_id res chain seq x y z
N MET A 1 12.75 -11.32 31.47
CA MET A 1 13.74 -10.44 30.77
C MET A 1 13.27 -9.95 29.39
N ALA A 2 12.37 -10.63 28.66
CA ALA A 2 11.82 -10.12 27.38
C ALA A 2 10.77 -9.00 27.57
N HIS A 3 9.91 -9.10 28.59
CA HIS A 3 8.94 -8.04 28.92
C HIS A 3 9.61 -6.71 29.32
N ALA A 4 10.71 -6.76 30.06
CA ALA A 4 11.47 -5.57 30.44
C ALA A 4 12.17 -4.88 29.25
N ARG A 5 12.46 -5.60 28.15
CA ARG A 5 12.95 -4.99 26.90
C ARG A 5 11.82 -4.35 26.10
N MET A 6 10.63 -4.96 26.07
CA MET A 6 9.44 -4.36 25.45
C MET A 6 8.96 -3.10 26.18
N GLU A 7 9.11 -3.03 27.50
CA GLU A 7 8.84 -1.81 28.27
C GLU A 7 9.90 -0.73 28.07
N ARG A 8 11.18 -1.11 27.85
CA ARG A 8 12.27 -0.16 27.60
C ARG A 8 12.31 0.36 26.15
N ASP A 9 11.73 -0.37 25.20
CA ASP A 9 11.46 0.09 23.83
C ASP A 9 10.16 0.90 23.70
N ARG A 10 9.44 1.12 24.80
CA ARG A 10 8.31 2.04 24.85
C ARG A 10 8.86 3.46 24.91
N VAL A 11 9.20 3.99 23.72
CA VAL A 11 9.58 5.39 23.52
C VAL A 11 8.51 6.30 24.13
N GLY A 12 8.93 7.12 25.09
CA GLY A 12 8.20 8.30 25.59
C GLY A 12 7.59 8.13 26.99
N ASP A 13 8.01 9.01 27.90
CA ASP A 13 7.50 9.23 29.25
C ASP A 13 5.96 9.16 29.39
N PRO A 14 5.41 8.77 30.56
CA PRO A 14 3.98 8.87 30.86
C PRO A 14 3.44 10.29 31.08
N GLN A 15 4.12 11.35 30.64
CA GLN A 15 3.81 12.72 31.03
C GLN A 15 3.29 13.56 29.84
N GLU A 16 2.12 14.15 30.06
CA GLU A 16 1.27 14.94 29.17
C GLU A 16 0.55 14.15 28.08
N GLN A 17 -0.78 14.09 28.19
CA GLN A 17 -1.66 14.00 27.04
C GLN A 17 -1.33 15.17 26.11
N ALA A 18 -0.32 15.01 25.25
CA ALA A 18 -0.10 15.91 24.13
C ALA A 18 -1.45 15.97 23.41
N SER A 19 -2.06 17.15 23.39
CA SER A 19 -3.41 17.29 22.86
C SER A 19 -3.44 16.69 21.45
N MET A 20 -4.48 15.95 21.08
CA MET A 20 -4.60 15.37 19.73
C MET A 20 -4.37 16.43 18.63
N MET A 21 -4.68 17.69 18.95
CA MET A 21 -4.43 18.86 18.11
C MET A 21 -2.94 19.15 17.89
N GLU A 22 -2.09 18.94 18.90
CA GLU A 22 -0.64 19.09 18.80
C GLU A 22 -0.04 17.94 18.00
N GLY A 23 -0.50 16.71 18.24
CA GLY A 23 -0.16 15.54 17.42
C GLY A 23 -0.52 15.76 15.95
N LEU A 24 -1.69 16.35 15.67
CA LEU A 24 -2.13 16.75 14.33
C LEU A 24 -1.25 17.85 13.74
N LYS A 25 -0.93 18.90 14.48
CA LYS A 25 -0.07 20.00 14.03
C LYS A 25 1.34 19.50 13.69
N GLN A 26 1.87 18.57 14.47
CA GLN A 26 3.16 17.93 14.20
C GLN A 26 3.08 16.99 12.99
N ALA A 27 2.02 16.17 12.88
CA ALA A 27 1.79 15.28 11.74
C ALA A 27 1.67 16.05 10.42
N CYS A 28 0.91 17.15 10.38
CA CYS A 28 0.71 17.97 9.20
C CYS A 28 1.97 18.72 8.75
N LYS A 29 2.88 19.06 9.67
CA LYS A 29 4.18 19.68 9.35
C LYS A 29 5.21 18.66 8.87
N ASP A 30 5.01 17.38 9.17
CA ASP A 30 5.93 16.33 8.79
C ASP A 30 5.76 15.96 7.31
N LYS A 31 6.79 16.23 6.51
CA LYS A 31 6.79 15.92 5.07
C LYS A 31 6.68 14.41 4.81
N ARG A 32 7.11 13.56 5.75
CA ARG A 32 7.00 12.10 5.63
C ARG A 32 5.55 11.63 5.67
N THR A 33 4.72 12.26 6.50
CA THR A 33 3.27 12.00 6.59
C THR A 33 2.62 12.16 5.22
N TRP A 34 2.87 13.28 4.56
CA TRP A 34 2.29 13.55 3.24
C TRP A 34 2.76 12.55 2.19
N LEU A 35 4.04 12.16 2.20
CA LEU A 35 4.53 11.13 1.29
C LEU A 35 3.87 9.76 1.51
N PHE A 36 3.65 9.34 2.76
CA PHE A 36 2.88 8.13 3.04
C PHE A 36 1.42 8.24 2.62
N CYS A 37 0.78 9.40 2.82
CA CYS A 37 -0.57 9.66 2.33
C CYS A 37 -0.64 9.55 0.80
N PHE A 38 0.29 10.18 0.06
CA PHE A 38 0.35 10.07 -1.41
C PHE A 38 0.64 8.66 -1.87
N MET A 39 1.57 7.96 -1.21
CA MET A 39 1.89 6.57 -1.51
C MET A 39 0.69 5.65 -1.36
N GLN A 40 -0.07 5.80 -0.26
CA GLN A 40 -1.28 5.03 0.00
C GLN A 40 -2.43 5.42 -0.95
N ASN A 41 -2.53 6.71 -1.30
CA ASN A 41 -3.49 7.20 -2.28
C ASN A 41 -3.26 6.58 -3.66
N PHE A 42 -2.04 6.65 -4.19
CA PHE A 42 -1.69 5.99 -5.44
C PHE A 42 -1.86 4.47 -5.38
N HIS A 43 -1.55 3.86 -4.24
CA HIS A 43 -1.78 2.43 -4.05
C HIS A 43 -3.27 2.06 -4.16
N LEU A 44 -4.15 2.75 -3.43
CA LEU A 44 -5.60 2.47 -3.46
C LEU A 44 -6.23 2.83 -4.79
N SER A 45 -5.72 3.84 -5.50
CA SER A 45 -6.12 4.12 -6.88
C SER A 45 -5.73 3.04 -7.85
N ALA A 46 -4.55 2.42 -7.67
CA ALA A 46 -4.20 1.23 -8.43
C ALA A 46 -5.19 0.08 -8.14
N CYS A 47 -5.70 -0.01 -6.91
CA CYS A 47 -6.71 -0.99 -6.49
C CYS A 47 -8.16 -0.68 -6.90
N SER A 48 -8.43 0.44 -7.59
CA SER A 48 -9.80 0.83 -7.99
C SER A 48 -10.48 -0.18 -8.92
N PHE A 49 -9.70 -1.05 -9.56
CA PHE A 49 -10.20 -2.17 -10.36
C PHE A 49 -11.19 -3.06 -9.62
N ASN A 50 -11.14 -3.12 -8.28
CA ASN A 50 -11.99 -4.01 -7.49
C ASN A 50 -13.49 -3.76 -7.70
N SER A 51 -13.88 -2.50 -7.87
CA SER A 51 -15.27 -2.14 -8.14
C SER A 51 -15.74 -2.62 -9.53
N PHE A 52 -14.82 -2.83 -10.47
CA PHE A 52 -15.08 -3.24 -11.86
C PHE A 52 -14.69 -4.68 -12.15
N PHE A 53 -14.06 -5.37 -11.20
CA PHE A 53 -13.63 -6.75 -11.32
C PHE A 53 -14.77 -7.70 -11.72
N PRO A 54 -15.99 -7.60 -11.14
CA PRO A 54 -17.12 -8.42 -11.60
C PRO A 54 -17.52 -8.14 -13.05
N THR A 55 -17.39 -6.89 -13.50
CA THR A 55 -17.67 -6.50 -14.90
C THR A 55 -16.63 -7.09 -15.85
N VAL A 56 -15.35 -7.04 -15.48
CA VAL A 56 -14.27 -7.70 -16.25
C VAL A 56 -14.50 -9.20 -16.32
N VAL A 57 -14.88 -9.86 -15.22
CA VAL A 57 -15.14 -11.31 -15.21
C VAL A 57 -16.45 -11.63 -15.97
N LYS A 58 -17.41 -10.71 -16.02
CA LYS A 58 -18.63 -10.86 -16.84
C LYS A 58 -18.31 -10.90 -18.33
N THR A 59 -17.26 -10.23 -18.80
CA THR A 59 -16.82 -10.31 -20.20
C THR A 59 -16.41 -11.72 -20.63
N LEU A 60 -16.22 -12.66 -19.70
CA LEU A 60 -15.96 -14.07 -19.97
C LEU A 60 -17.20 -14.83 -20.49
N GLY A 61 -18.39 -14.21 -20.47
CA GLY A 61 -19.63 -14.78 -21.02
C GLY A 61 -20.43 -15.66 -20.07
N PHE A 62 -20.07 -15.72 -18.78
CA PHE A 62 -20.78 -16.52 -17.78
C PHE A 62 -22.00 -15.79 -17.19
N ASN A 63 -22.95 -16.57 -16.65
CA ASN A 63 -24.11 -16.04 -15.92
C ASN A 63 -23.64 -15.22 -14.70
N ARG A 64 -24.35 -14.13 -14.36
CA ARG A 64 -24.02 -13.18 -13.28
C ARG A 64 -23.67 -13.87 -11.95
N THR A 65 -24.40 -14.91 -11.56
CA THR A 65 -24.13 -15.66 -10.33
C THR A 65 -22.80 -16.41 -10.40
N VAL A 66 -22.52 -17.05 -11.53
CA VAL A 66 -21.27 -17.79 -11.77
C VAL A 66 -20.08 -16.84 -11.83
N THR A 67 -20.24 -15.68 -12.48
CA THR A 67 -19.25 -14.60 -12.52
C THR A 67 -18.84 -14.14 -11.12
N LEU A 68 -19.82 -13.90 -10.24
CA LEU A 68 -19.53 -13.50 -8.87
C LEU A 68 -18.77 -14.60 -8.11
N VAL A 69 -19.19 -15.85 -8.23
CA VAL A 69 -18.49 -16.99 -7.60
C VAL A 69 -17.05 -17.12 -8.13
N LEU A 70 -16.82 -16.89 -9.43
CA LEU A 70 -15.49 -16.91 -10.04
C LEU A 70 -14.56 -15.79 -9.54
N THR A 71 -15.11 -14.73 -8.94
CA THR A 71 -14.31 -13.67 -8.33
C THR A 71 -13.75 -14.05 -6.95
N CYS A 72 -14.40 -14.95 -6.21
CA CYS A 72 -14.00 -15.33 -4.86
C CYS A 72 -12.60 -15.97 -4.78
N PRO A 73 -12.22 -16.95 -5.63
CA PRO A 73 -10.91 -17.60 -5.53
C PRO A 73 -9.74 -16.63 -5.66
N PRO A 74 -9.70 -15.71 -6.64
CA PRO A 74 -8.68 -14.68 -6.71
C PRO A 74 -8.47 -13.88 -5.41
N PHE A 75 -9.56 -13.46 -4.75
CA PHE A 75 -9.49 -12.73 -3.50
C PHE A 75 -8.97 -13.57 -2.33
N LEU A 76 -9.34 -14.85 -2.27
CA LEU A 76 -8.83 -15.77 -1.25
C LEU A 76 -7.32 -15.98 -1.40
N PHE A 77 -6.84 -16.18 -2.63
CA PHE A 77 -5.40 -16.27 -2.91
C PHE A 77 -4.68 -14.97 -2.60
N ALA A 78 -5.27 -13.82 -2.93
CA ALA A 78 -4.71 -12.51 -2.60
C ALA A 78 -4.62 -12.29 -1.09
N GLY A 79 -5.64 -12.70 -0.32
CA GLY A 79 -5.61 -12.65 1.13
C GLY A 79 -4.50 -13.52 1.74
N ALA A 80 -4.38 -14.77 1.29
CA ALA A 80 -3.33 -15.67 1.75
C ALA A 80 -1.92 -15.14 1.42
N ALA A 81 -1.72 -14.67 0.19
CA ALA A 81 -0.45 -14.07 -0.23
C ALA A 81 -0.13 -12.77 0.53
N GLY A 82 -1.16 -11.98 0.86
CA GLY A 82 -1.00 -10.76 1.65
C GLY A 82 -0.55 -11.04 3.08
N ILE A 83 -1.05 -12.10 3.71
CA ILE A 83 -0.59 -12.55 5.04
C ILE A 83 0.88 -12.98 4.97
N LEU A 84 1.24 -13.80 3.98
CA LEU A 84 2.63 -14.26 3.79
C LEU A 84 3.59 -13.10 3.54
N THR A 85 3.20 -12.14 2.68
CA THR A 85 4.02 -10.97 2.36
C THR A 85 4.14 -10.04 3.57
N GLY A 86 3.07 -9.83 4.32
CA GLY A 86 3.10 -9.06 5.57
C GLY A 86 4.04 -9.69 6.61
N TRP A 87 3.98 -11.01 6.77
CA TRP A 87 4.87 -11.74 7.68
C TRP A 87 6.34 -11.68 7.23
N SER A 88 6.60 -11.90 5.94
CA SER A 88 7.95 -11.80 5.36
C SER A 88 8.53 -10.39 5.51
N SER A 89 7.73 -9.37 5.19
CA SER A 89 8.15 -7.97 5.30
C SER A 89 8.45 -7.56 6.74
N GLY A 90 7.70 -8.08 7.71
CA GLY A 90 7.94 -7.85 9.13
C GLY A 90 9.26 -8.45 9.61
N ARG A 91 9.71 -9.56 9.00
CA ARG A 91 10.94 -10.26 9.39
C ARG A 91 12.19 -9.68 8.74
N MET A 92 12.10 -9.30 7.46
CA MET A 92 13.28 -8.91 6.66
C MET A 92 13.69 -7.44 6.77
N HIS A 93 12.90 -6.56 7.39
CA HIS A 93 13.22 -5.11 7.52
C HIS A 93 13.61 -4.42 6.19
N GLU A 94 13.14 -4.97 5.06
CA GLU A 94 13.37 -4.49 3.70
C GLU A 94 12.03 -4.18 3.01
N ARG A 95 11.27 -3.27 3.60
CA ARG A 95 9.87 -2.98 3.25
C ARG A 95 9.76 -2.38 1.85
N THR A 96 10.72 -1.54 1.47
CA THR A 96 10.76 -0.93 0.13
C THR A 96 10.84 -1.98 -1.00
N TRP A 97 11.60 -3.06 -0.79
CA TRP A 97 11.71 -4.13 -1.79
C TRP A 97 10.44 -4.96 -1.90
N HIS A 98 9.76 -5.23 -0.78
CA HIS A 98 8.48 -5.95 -0.79
C HIS A 98 7.38 -5.13 -1.49
N ILE A 99 7.34 -3.81 -1.25
CA ILE A 99 6.43 -2.89 -1.94
C ILE A 99 6.71 -2.89 -3.45
N THR A 100 7.98 -2.76 -3.83
CA THR A 100 8.38 -2.74 -5.24
C THR A 100 8.01 -4.05 -5.93
N ALA A 101 8.39 -5.20 -5.35
CA ALA A 101 8.08 -6.51 -5.91
C ALA A 101 6.56 -6.75 -6.03
N GLY A 102 5.79 -6.44 -5.00
CA GLY A 102 4.32 -6.61 -5.02
C GLY A 102 3.64 -5.73 -6.07
N LEU A 103 4.02 -4.45 -6.16
CA LEU A 103 3.48 -3.54 -7.17
C LEU A 103 3.96 -3.89 -8.59
N SER A 104 5.18 -4.40 -8.77
CA SER A 104 5.66 -4.92 -10.05
C SER A 104 4.84 -6.13 -10.52
N VAL A 105 4.52 -7.07 -9.63
CA VAL A 105 3.62 -8.19 -9.93
C VAL A 105 2.22 -7.68 -10.30
N ALA A 106 1.71 -6.67 -9.61
CA ALA A 106 0.43 -6.04 -9.95
C ALA A 106 0.45 -5.41 -11.35
N ILE A 107 1.51 -4.68 -11.69
CA ILE A 107 1.70 -4.07 -13.02
C ILE A 107 1.71 -5.14 -14.12
N VAL A 108 2.43 -6.25 -13.91
CA VAL A 108 2.43 -7.38 -14.87
C VAL A 108 1.02 -7.92 -15.04
N GLY A 109 0.27 -8.13 -13.96
CA GLY A 109 -1.12 -8.57 -14.02
C GLY A 109 -2.04 -7.59 -14.78
N PHE A 110 -1.89 -6.28 -14.57
CA PHE A 110 -2.63 -5.25 -15.32
C PHE A 110 -2.28 -5.25 -16.81
N VAL A 111 -0.99 -5.40 -17.16
CA VAL A 111 -0.55 -5.48 -18.57
C VAL A 111 -1.07 -6.74 -19.25
N ILE A 112 -1.12 -7.88 -18.56
CA ILE A 112 -1.72 -9.12 -19.10
C ILE A 112 -3.22 -8.92 -19.33
N ALA A 113 -3.94 -8.35 -18.37
CA ALA A 113 -5.38 -8.06 -18.49
C ALA A 113 -5.69 -7.09 -19.65
N ALA A 114 -4.82 -6.10 -19.87
CA ALA A 114 -4.95 -5.13 -20.95
C ALA A 114 -4.49 -5.67 -22.31
N SER A 115 -3.58 -6.65 -22.37
CA SER A 115 -3.04 -7.18 -23.63
C SER A 115 -3.87 -8.32 -24.23
N THR A 116 -4.59 -9.06 -23.39
CA THR A 116 -5.28 -10.29 -23.79
C THR A 116 -6.80 -10.18 -23.72
N LEU A 117 -7.48 -10.60 -24.80
CA LEU A 117 -8.93 -10.79 -24.85
C LEU A 117 -9.36 -12.27 -24.69
N ASN A 118 -8.40 -13.18 -24.59
CA ASN A 118 -8.66 -14.60 -24.33
C ASN A 118 -9.15 -14.79 -22.89
N THR A 119 -10.26 -15.52 -22.75
CA THR A 119 -10.91 -15.89 -21.47
C THR A 119 -9.93 -16.45 -20.45
N ALA A 120 -9.04 -17.36 -20.86
CA ALA A 120 -8.07 -17.99 -19.97
C ALA A 120 -7.00 -16.98 -19.50
N GLY A 121 -6.49 -16.15 -20.41
CA GLY A 121 -5.46 -15.14 -20.07
C GLY A 121 -5.99 -14.06 -19.12
N ARG A 122 -7.23 -13.62 -19.32
CA ARG A 122 -7.90 -12.68 -18.41
C ARG A 122 -8.15 -13.29 -17.04
N TYR A 123 -8.58 -14.55 -16.99
CA TYR A 123 -8.81 -15.23 -15.72
C TYR A 123 -7.49 -15.39 -14.94
N ILE A 124 -6.38 -15.73 -15.60
CA ILE A 124 -5.06 -15.77 -14.95
C ILE A 124 -4.64 -14.39 -14.44
N ALA A 125 -4.83 -13.34 -15.23
CA ALA A 125 -4.54 -11.97 -14.79
C ALA A 125 -5.32 -11.62 -13.51
N CYS A 126 -6.59 -12.04 -13.43
CA CYS A 126 -7.43 -11.87 -12.26
C CYS A 126 -6.87 -12.51 -10.99
N PHE A 127 -5.97 -13.50 -11.04
CA PHE A 127 -5.26 -13.98 -9.85
C PHE A 127 -4.01 -13.16 -9.54
N ILE A 128 -3.27 -12.75 -10.57
CA ILE A 128 -1.94 -12.14 -10.42
C ILE A 128 -2.04 -10.71 -9.87
N PHE A 129 -2.89 -9.86 -10.46
CA PHE A 129 -2.92 -8.45 -10.03
C PHE A 129 -3.47 -8.24 -8.62
N PRO A 130 -4.53 -8.94 -8.14
CA PRO A 130 -5.00 -8.76 -6.77
C PRO A 130 -3.98 -9.27 -5.76
N VAL A 131 -3.30 -10.38 -6.04
CA VAL A 131 -2.23 -10.91 -5.18
C VAL A 131 -1.13 -9.86 -4.99
N GLY A 132 -0.65 -9.23 -6.07
CA GLY A 132 0.36 -8.18 -5.98
C GLY A 132 -0.14 -6.93 -5.26
N ALA A 133 -1.34 -6.47 -5.61
CA ALA A 133 -1.92 -5.25 -5.03
C ALA A 133 -2.21 -5.38 -3.53
N TYR A 134 -2.94 -6.42 -3.11
CA TYR A 134 -3.34 -6.57 -1.71
C TYR A 134 -2.18 -6.86 -0.76
N SER A 135 -1.12 -7.50 -1.27
CA SER A 135 0.07 -7.80 -0.47
C SER A 135 0.82 -6.55 0.00
N VAL A 136 0.70 -5.44 -0.73
CA VAL A 136 1.44 -4.20 -0.49
C VAL A 136 0.79 -3.35 0.59
N ASN A 137 -0.55 -3.34 0.67
CA ASN A 137 -1.30 -2.47 1.59
C ASN A 137 -0.84 -2.62 3.06
N SER A 138 -0.68 -3.86 3.52
CA SER A 138 -0.24 -4.16 4.89
C SER A 138 1.19 -3.67 5.16
N VAL A 139 2.06 -3.70 4.14
CA VAL A 139 3.44 -3.25 4.24
C VAL A 139 3.52 -1.73 4.35
N ILE A 140 2.73 -0.98 3.55
CA ILE A 140 2.67 0.48 3.60
C ILE A 140 2.22 0.96 4.98
N ILE A 141 1.11 0.40 5.48
CA ILE A 141 0.58 0.73 6.81
C ILE A 141 1.58 0.40 7.91
N GLY A 142 2.21 -0.77 7.84
CA GLY A 142 3.27 -1.17 8.78
C GLY A 142 4.46 -0.20 8.75
N TRP A 143 4.86 0.27 7.57
CA TRP A 143 5.97 1.21 7.39
C TRP A 143 5.67 2.62 7.87
N ALA A 144 4.48 3.15 7.60
CA ALA A 144 4.04 4.41 8.17
C ALA A 144 4.03 4.34 9.71
N SER A 145 3.49 3.25 10.25
CA SER A 145 3.38 2.97 11.68
C SER A 145 4.73 2.90 12.41
N SER A 146 5.78 2.35 11.78
CA SER A 146 7.12 2.28 12.39
C SER A 146 7.93 3.56 12.20
N THR A 147 7.78 4.23 11.06
CA THR A 147 8.57 5.43 10.74
C THR A 147 8.15 6.64 11.56
N LEU A 148 6.87 6.70 11.93
CA LEU A 148 6.27 7.84 12.64
C LEU A 148 5.95 7.53 14.10
N ALA A 149 6.56 6.48 14.66
CA ALA A 149 6.36 6.01 16.04
C ALA A 149 6.95 6.93 17.13
N GLN A 150 7.21 8.21 16.84
CA GLN A 150 7.81 9.15 17.79
C GLN A 150 6.91 9.44 19.00
N THR A 151 5.59 9.55 18.79
CA THR A 151 4.57 9.63 19.85
C THR A 151 3.34 8.83 19.43
N LYS A 152 2.55 8.33 20.40
CA LYS A 152 1.36 7.50 20.11
C LYS A 152 0.29 8.31 19.39
N GLU A 153 0.14 9.57 19.77
CA GLU A 153 -0.84 10.52 19.28
C GLU A 153 -0.53 10.90 17.83
N LYS A 154 0.72 11.27 17.53
CA LYS A 154 1.16 11.57 16.16
C LYS A 154 1.01 10.34 15.26
N LYS A 155 1.37 9.16 15.75
CA LYS A 155 1.23 7.90 15.02
C LYS A 155 -0.22 7.60 14.65
N ALA A 156 -1.15 7.75 15.59
CA ALA A 156 -2.57 7.52 15.35
C ALA A 156 -3.13 8.49 14.30
N VAL A 157 -2.78 9.78 14.40
CA VAL A 157 -3.22 10.80 13.46
C VAL A 157 -2.66 10.55 12.06
N VAL A 158 -1.37 10.23 11.91
CA VAL A 158 -0.81 9.96 10.59
C VAL A 158 -1.44 8.70 9.97
N LEU A 159 -1.66 7.65 10.75
CA LEU A 159 -2.29 6.45 10.23
C LEU A 159 -3.73 6.74 9.75
N ALA A 160 -4.48 7.55 10.50
CA ALA A 160 -5.81 8.00 10.09
C ALA A 160 -5.74 8.85 8.81
N MET A 161 -4.84 9.84 8.73
CA MET A 161 -4.64 10.66 7.54
C MET A 161 -4.24 9.82 6.31
N THR A 162 -3.36 8.84 6.50
CA THR A 162 -2.91 7.94 5.43
C THR A 162 -4.06 7.07 4.93
N ASN A 163 -4.88 6.55 5.84
CA ASN A 163 -6.05 5.75 5.48
C ASN A 163 -7.09 6.58 4.72
N VAL A 164 -7.46 7.75 5.24
CA VAL A 164 -8.42 8.67 4.59
C VAL A 164 -7.89 9.13 3.23
N GLY A 165 -6.63 9.55 3.16
CA GLY A 165 -5.98 9.93 1.90
C GLY A 165 -5.96 8.79 0.88
N GLY A 166 -5.77 7.56 1.36
CA GLY A 166 -5.93 6.33 0.57
C GLY A 166 -7.31 6.21 -0.07
N GLN A 167 -8.37 6.38 0.72
CA GLN A 167 -9.75 6.18 0.26
C GLN A 167 -10.18 7.19 -0.82
N ILE A 168 -9.63 8.40 -0.81
CA ILE A 168 -9.84 9.38 -1.89
C ILE A 168 -9.45 8.78 -3.24
N GLY A 169 -8.46 7.88 -3.25
CA GLY A 169 -7.99 7.15 -4.42
C GLY A 169 -9.06 6.30 -5.11
N TYR A 170 -10.02 5.75 -4.35
CA TYR A 170 -11.13 5.00 -4.90
C TYR A 170 -12.19 5.89 -5.55
N ILE A 171 -12.35 7.14 -5.06
CA ILE A 171 -13.36 8.07 -5.55
C ILE A 171 -13.08 8.42 -7.01
N TYR A 172 -11.90 8.97 -7.31
CA TYR A 172 -11.53 9.28 -8.70
C TYR A 172 -11.17 8.01 -9.49
N GLY A 173 -10.71 6.96 -8.79
CA GLY A 173 -10.42 5.66 -9.38
C GLY A 173 -11.62 5.06 -10.11
N ALA A 174 -12.83 5.31 -9.63
CA ALA A 174 -14.05 4.82 -10.26
C ALA A 174 -14.34 5.46 -11.63
N TYR A 175 -13.90 6.70 -11.85
CA TYR A 175 -14.13 7.41 -13.12
C TYR A 175 -13.16 7.00 -14.23
N LEU A 176 -12.12 6.23 -13.90
CA LEU A 176 -11.11 5.76 -14.86
C LEU A 176 -11.51 4.50 -15.62
N TRP A 177 -12.73 4.00 -15.37
CA TRP A 177 -13.30 2.80 -16.01
C TRP A 177 -14.53 3.16 -16.84
N PRO A 178 -14.39 3.88 -17.97
CA PRO A 178 -15.52 4.17 -18.84
C PRO A 178 -16.05 2.89 -19.50
N ASP A 179 -17.37 2.74 -19.55
CA ASP A 179 -18.04 1.62 -20.24
C ASP A 179 -17.71 1.60 -21.74
N SER A 180 -17.37 2.76 -22.31
CA SER A 180 -16.98 2.91 -23.72
C SER A 180 -15.68 2.18 -24.11
N ASP A 181 -14.87 1.75 -23.14
CA ASP A 181 -13.60 1.02 -23.36
C ASP A 181 -13.78 -0.52 -23.20
N GLU A 182 -15.02 -1.00 -23.08
CA GLU A 182 -15.35 -2.41 -23.16
C GLU A 182 -14.94 -2.98 -24.55
N PRO A 183 -14.39 -4.20 -24.65
CA PRO A 183 -14.11 -5.17 -23.59
C PRO A 183 -12.74 -5.00 -22.93
N ARG A 184 -11.83 -4.20 -23.50
CA ARG A 184 -10.40 -4.23 -23.17
C ARG A 184 -10.05 -3.49 -21.88
N TYR A 185 -10.81 -2.43 -21.54
CA TYR A 185 -10.59 -1.55 -20.39
C TYR A 185 -9.11 -1.10 -20.27
N GLY A 186 -8.47 -0.84 -21.40
CA GLY A 186 -7.05 -0.49 -21.47
C GLY A 186 -6.72 0.81 -20.74
N ILE A 187 -7.64 1.77 -20.73
CA ILE A 187 -7.49 3.03 -20.00
C ILE A 187 -7.46 2.77 -18.49
N GLY A 188 -8.39 1.96 -17.98
CA GLY A 188 -8.46 1.60 -16.56
C GLY A 188 -7.22 0.84 -16.09
N PHE A 189 -6.84 -0.23 -16.81
CA PHE A 189 -5.64 -1.00 -16.49
C PHE A 189 -4.34 -0.20 -16.63
N GLY A 190 -4.23 0.65 -17.66
CA GLY A 190 -3.09 1.53 -17.86
C GLY A 190 -2.96 2.58 -16.76
N ALA A 191 -4.07 3.19 -16.35
CA ALA A 191 -4.09 4.14 -15.23
C ALA A 191 -3.73 3.46 -13.91
N SER A 192 -4.27 2.28 -13.62
CA SER A 192 -3.90 1.49 -12.43
C SER A 192 -2.42 1.11 -12.41
N ALA A 193 -1.84 0.73 -13.55
CA ALA A 193 -0.40 0.49 -13.67
C ALA A 193 0.42 1.77 -13.45
N GLY A 194 -0.03 2.91 -13.98
CA GLY A 194 0.60 4.22 -13.75
C GLY A 194 0.58 4.62 -12.28
N PHE A 195 -0.54 4.44 -11.59
CA PHE A 195 -0.61 4.70 -10.14
C PHE A 195 0.26 3.74 -9.33
N ALA A 196 0.34 2.47 -9.72
CA ALA A 196 1.26 1.53 -9.08
C ALA A 196 2.72 1.99 -9.23
N LEU A 197 3.13 2.47 -10.41
CA LEU A 197 4.47 3.06 -10.62
C LEU A 197 4.70 4.31 -9.77
N CYS A 198 3.70 5.21 -9.67
CA CYS A 198 3.80 6.38 -8.79
C CYS A 198 3.95 5.98 -7.32
N SER A 199 3.23 4.94 -6.86
CA SER A 199 3.36 4.43 -5.50
C SER A 199 4.75 3.82 -5.26
N ILE A 200 5.32 3.10 -6.23
CA ILE A 200 6.72 2.64 -6.18
C ILE A 200 7.67 3.85 -6.07
N ALA A 201 7.49 4.88 -6.90
CA ALA A 201 8.34 6.07 -6.87
C ALA A 201 8.28 6.77 -5.50
N CYS A 202 7.10 6.88 -4.89
CA CYS A 202 6.94 7.38 -3.52
C CYS A 202 7.68 6.49 -2.50
N ALA A 203 7.60 5.17 -2.63
CA ALA A 203 8.32 4.23 -1.77
C ALA A 203 9.83 4.49 -1.80
N TRP A 204 10.40 4.62 -2.99
CA TRP A 204 11.82 4.91 -3.17
C TRP A 204 12.21 6.30 -2.67
N ALA A 205 11.35 7.31 -2.86
CA ALA A 205 11.56 8.64 -2.32
C ALA A 205 11.64 8.62 -0.79
N ILE A 206 10.72 7.92 -0.12
CA ILE A 206 10.75 7.75 1.34
C ILE A 206 12.02 7.01 1.76
N ARG A 207 12.41 5.94 1.07
CA ARG A 207 13.65 5.20 1.36
C ARG A 207 14.87 6.11 1.29
N VAL A 208 15.02 6.90 0.22
CA VAL A 208 16.15 7.83 0.06
C VAL A 208 16.15 8.90 1.15
N MET A 209 14.98 9.42 1.53
CA MET A 209 14.87 10.37 2.64
C MET A 209 15.32 9.74 3.97
N LEU A 210 14.85 8.53 4.27
CA LEU A 210 15.24 7.80 5.49
C LEU A 210 16.73 7.46 5.50
N ILE A 211 17.34 7.09 4.37
CA ILE A 211 18.79 6.87 4.27
C ILE A 211 19.55 8.16 4.57
N LYS A 212 19.12 9.30 4.00
CA LYS A 212 19.76 10.61 4.24
C LYS A 212 19.64 11.04 5.70
N GLU A 213 18.50 10.80 6.32
CA GLU A 213 18.26 11.14 7.72
C GLU A 213 19.01 10.21 8.67
N ASN A 214 19.04 8.91 8.40
CA ASN A 214 19.87 7.95 9.13
C ASN A 214 21.36 8.35 9.05
N LYS A 215 21.86 8.78 7.88
CA LYS A 215 23.23 9.29 7.73
C LYS A 215 23.50 10.56 8.56
N LYS A 216 22.54 11.48 8.61
CA LYS A 216 22.65 12.71 9.44
C LYS A 216 22.66 12.38 10.93
N ILE A 217 21.81 11.46 11.37
CA ILE A 217 21.74 11.00 12.78
C ILE A 217 23.07 10.35 13.18
N ILE A 218 23.67 9.55 12.30
CA ILE A 218 24.99 8.95 12.51
C ILE A 218 26.09 10.03 12.57
N GLN A 219 25.99 11.10 11.77
CA GLN A 219 26.96 12.21 11.76
C GLN A 219 26.83 13.19 12.94
N SER A 220 25.64 13.34 13.53
CA SER A 220 25.37 14.29 14.62
C SER A 220 25.73 13.81 16.03
N ALA A 221 26.35 12.63 16.15
CA ALA A 221 26.80 11.97 17.39
C ALA A 221 25.69 11.51 18.36
N THR A 222 25.83 10.26 18.85
CA THR A 222 25.44 9.70 20.18
C THR A 222 25.09 8.21 20.02
N GLU A 223 25.74 7.38 20.82
CA GLU A 223 25.81 5.91 20.82
C GLU A 223 24.47 5.12 20.94
N ASN A 224 23.30 5.76 20.81
CA ASN A 224 21.99 5.13 21.04
C ASN A 224 20.83 5.75 20.22
N ALA A 225 21.01 6.01 18.92
CA ALA A 225 19.89 6.47 18.07
C ALA A 225 19.24 5.29 17.32
N ASN A 226 17.95 5.04 17.55
CA ASN A 226 17.16 4.03 16.84
C ASN A 226 17.15 4.32 15.34
N LEU A 227 17.81 3.46 14.55
CA LEU A 227 17.85 3.56 13.09
C LEU A 227 16.47 3.25 12.49
N TYR A 228 16.01 4.08 11.55
CA TYR A 228 14.77 3.77 10.81
C TYR A 228 14.99 2.56 9.89
N GLY A 229 14.11 1.56 9.98
CA GLY A 229 14.09 0.41 9.07
C GLY A 229 13.68 0.78 7.64
N TYR A 230 14.29 0.12 6.65
CA TYR A 230 14.11 0.37 5.21
C TYR A 230 13.01 -0.50 4.59
#